data_AF-A0A8C8SCB0-F1
#
_entry.id   AF-A0A8C8SCB0-F1
#
_cell.length_a   1.000
_cell.length_b   1.000
_cell.length_c   1.000
_cell.angle_alpha   90.00
_cell.angle_beta   90.00
_cell.angle_gamma   90.00
#
_symmetry.space_group_name_H-M   'P 1'
#
loop_
_entity.id
_entity.type
_entity.pdbx_description
1 polymer ?
#
loop_
_entity_poly.entity_id
_entity_poly.type
_entity_poly.pdbx_seq_one_letter_code
_entity_poly.pdbx_strand_id
1 'polypeptide(L)'
;MNQRIRHQIWNLKQKSIDVALECLGFLWELHRIYLFKSKTLSQLFISAVEPINVNGLESQHKSKKGILVSAYLKKINKSEDPEVTRIAFAVALKNLYSTEPEVEEGDIVGVLAAASVLQFPSLFQKCVSIMKSGICSANVCSYYCAACKYKQETLATDCERWLEVNLVPQFSSQIHLRKLPQELLQKVLRSSRLFTFSEFHLLKTTLCWTYLQRNPKVQIIPSHQIILMYFSSLPKRCSFLEREAEQKYITVFQSLRLHGITSSKHLEDLRRINFLPLPWLTQILSNHYHALENGGDMIFQTDFSMQAVRFGLLLKQEPRYHEEIISIYGFFFEIKAIRHEASAYSFYIQRVKHTDPALSFLTAERSPVSLRQEREVKYEIKAQCLMDGKWREFSTDQLTQKFGVTKPSCKSQVIPVPISSSLFKQLPHIDY
;
A
#
# COMPACT_ATOMS: atom_id res chain seq x y z
N MET A 1 -31.93 -0.62 -12.17
CA MET A 1 -31.45 -1.67 -11.23
C MET A 1 -32.58 -2.51 -10.62
N ASN A 2 -33.69 -1.90 -10.17
CA ASN A 2 -34.86 -2.59 -9.57
C ASN A 2 -35.58 -3.61 -10.51
N GLN A 3 -35.62 -3.37 -11.82
CA GLN A 3 -36.31 -4.26 -12.77
C GLN A 3 -35.51 -5.53 -13.14
N ARG A 4 -34.18 -5.49 -13.14
CA ARG A 4 -33.33 -6.65 -13.49
C ARG A 4 -33.27 -7.69 -12.36
N ILE A 5 -33.23 -7.23 -11.11
CA ILE A 5 -33.36 -8.12 -9.94
C ILE A 5 -34.74 -8.78 -9.95
N ARG A 6 -35.80 -8.01 -10.22
CA ARG A 6 -37.15 -8.57 -10.42
C ARG A 6 -37.17 -9.62 -11.53
N HIS A 7 -36.51 -9.41 -12.67
CA HIS A 7 -36.50 -10.35 -13.79
C HIS A 7 -35.78 -11.68 -13.51
N GLN A 8 -34.63 -11.66 -12.81
CA GLN A 8 -33.97 -12.91 -12.40
C GLN A 8 -34.74 -13.66 -11.32
N ILE A 9 -35.41 -12.95 -10.40
CA ILE A 9 -36.36 -13.55 -9.45
C ILE A 9 -37.59 -14.09 -10.20
N TRP A 10 -38.02 -13.44 -11.29
CA TRP A 10 -39.19 -13.84 -12.09
C TRP A 10 -38.98 -15.13 -12.90
N ASN A 11 -37.74 -15.43 -13.32
CA ASN A 11 -37.45 -16.68 -14.04
C ASN A 11 -37.46 -17.94 -13.14
N LEU A 12 -37.63 -17.78 -11.82
CA LEU A 12 -37.87 -18.87 -10.87
C LEU A 12 -39.36 -19.02 -10.50
N LYS A 13 -40.26 -18.69 -11.43
CA LYS A 13 -41.73 -18.73 -11.31
C LYS A 13 -42.37 -20.12 -11.11
N GLN A 14 -41.65 -21.07 -10.53
CA GLN A 14 -42.20 -22.35 -10.06
C GLN A 14 -41.92 -22.63 -8.57
N LYS A 15 -41.28 -21.72 -7.82
CA LYS A 15 -41.17 -21.83 -6.35
C LYS A 15 -41.86 -20.63 -5.71
N SER A 16 -42.86 -20.88 -4.87
CA SER A 16 -43.54 -19.84 -4.11
C SER A 16 -42.54 -19.15 -3.17
N ILE A 17 -42.45 -17.82 -3.25
CA ILE A 17 -41.80 -16.98 -2.23
C ILE A 17 -42.44 -17.34 -0.87
N ASP A 18 -41.61 -17.69 0.09
CA ASP A 18 -42.06 -18.23 1.39
C ASP A 18 -41.41 -17.53 2.59
N VAL A 19 -40.52 -16.56 2.37
CA VAL A 19 -39.89 -15.76 3.44
C VAL A 19 -39.76 -14.28 3.06
N ALA A 20 -40.04 -13.39 4.01
CA ALA A 20 -39.82 -11.96 3.88
C ALA A 20 -38.87 -11.44 4.98
N LEU A 21 -37.78 -10.79 4.59
CA LEU A 21 -36.79 -10.21 5.50
C LEU A 21 -36.91 -8.69 5.50
N GLU A 22 -37.12 -8.07 6.66
CA GLU A 22 -37.08 -6.60 6.79
C GLU A 22 -35.71 -6.16 7.31
N CYS A 23 -34.94 -5.45 6.47
CA CYS A 23 -33.58 -5.03 6.78
C CYS A 23 -33.21 -3.75 6.01
N LEU A 24 -32.42 -2.86 6.63
CA LEU A 24 -31.99 -1.57 6.04
C LEU A 24 -33.17 -0.66 5.59
N GLY A 25 -34.33 -0.81 6.23
CA GLY A 25 -35.57 -0.11 5.89
C GLY A 25 -36.20 -0.57 4.57
N PHE A 26 -35.92 -1.81 4.14
CA PHE A 26 -36.48 -2.45 2.96
C PHE A 26 -37.00 -3.84 3.29
N LEU A 27 -38.06 -4.26 2.61
CA LEU A 27 -38.58 -5.63 2.65
C LEU A 27 -37.99 -6.43 1.49
N TRP A 28 -37.35 -7.54 1.81
CA TRP A 28 -36.69 -8.44 0.86
C TRP A 28 -37.44 -9.76 0.78
N GLU A 29 -37.96 -10.08 -0.39
CA GLU A 29 -38.66 -11.34 -0.66
C GLU A 29 -37.64 -12.42 -1.06
N LEU A 30 -37.62 -13.53 -0.31
CA LEU A 30 -36.62 -14.59 -0.44
C LEU A 30 -37.27 -15.98 -0.47
N HIS A 31 -36.50 -16.99 -0.87
CA HIS A 31 -36.93 -18.39 -0.85
C HIS A 31 -36.14 -19.19 0.19
N ARG A 32 -36.83 -19.97 1.02
CA ARG A 32 -36.29 -20.73 2.16
C ARG A 32 -35.06 -21.58 1.82
N ILE A 33 -35.06 -22.18 0.64
CA ILE A 33 -34.05 -23.15 0.22
C ILE A 33 -32.67 -22.49 0.13
N TYR A 34 -32.61 -21.20 -0.20
CA TYR A 34 -31.34 -20.47 -0.36
C TYR A 34 -30.86 -19.79 0.92
N LEU A 35 -31.68 -19.68 1.96
CA LEU A 35 -31.30 -19.06 3.23
C LEU A 35 -30.15 -19.82 3.90
N PHE A 36 -30.07 -21.14 3.69
CA PHE A 36 -29.05 -22.01 4.25
C PHE A 36 -27.62 -21.76 3.73
N LYS A 37 -27.44 -20.93 2.70
CA LYS A 37 -26.12 -20.44 2.27
C LYS A 37 -25.54 -19.36 3.21
N SER A 38 -26.38 -18.74 4.03
CA SER A 38 -26.02 -17.70 4.99
C SER A 38 -26.30 -18.21 6.40
N LYS A 39 -25.28 -18.25 7.26
CA LYS A 39 -25.48 -18.71 8.64
C LYS A 39 -26.42 -17.78 9.41
N THR A 40 -26.30 -16.47 9.23
CA THR A 40 -27.19 -15.48 9.84
C THR A 40 -28.65 -15.70 9.42
N LEU A 41 -28.92 -15.83 8.12
CA LEU A 41 -30.29 -16.04 7.62
C LEU A 41 -30.85 -17.40 8.04
N SER A 42 -30.01 -18.44 8.11
CA SER A 42 -30.40 -19.77 8.60
C SER A 42 -30.85 -19.72 10.05
N GLN A 43 -30.06 -19.09 10.92
CA GLN A 43 -30.37 -18.96 12.35
C GLN A 43 -31.64 -18.14 12.55
N LEU A 44 -31.75 -17.00 11.86
CA LEU A 44 -32.94 -16.17 11.89
C LEU A 44 -34.19 -16.95 11.45
N PHE A 45 -34.08 -17.75 10.39
CA PHE A 45 -35.18 -18.60 9.91
C PHE A 45 -35.55 -19.67 10.95
N ILE A 46 -34.57 -20.38 11.51
CA ILE A 46 -34.80 -21.41 12.54
C ILE A 46 -35.48 -20.81 13.76
N SER A 47 -34.95 -19.71 14.31
CA SER A 47 -35.53 -19.03 15.48
C SER A 47 -36.93 -18.45 15.24
N ALA A 48 -37.26 -18.12 13.99
CA ALA A 48 -38.62 -17.67 13.65
C ALA A 48 -39.62 -18.82 13.49
N VAL A 49 -39.14 -20.04 13.23
CA VAL A 49 -39.96 -21.25 13.05
C VAL A 49 -40.10 -22.06 14.35
N GLU A 50 -39.07 -22.11 15.20
CA GLU A 50 -39.09 -22.80 16.50
C GLU A 50 -40.29 -22.44 17.42
N PRO A 51 -40.68 -21.17 17.64
CA PRO A 51 -41.82 -20.84 18.49
C PRO A 51 -43.19 -21.20 17.88
N ILE A 52 -43.27 -21.45 16.58
CA ILE A 52 -44.51 -21.90 15.90
C ILE A 52 -44.79 -23.38 16.22
N ASN A 53 -43.75 -24.15 16.54
CA ASN A 53 -43.84 -25.60 16.73
C ASN A 53 -44.17 -26.02 18.18
N VAL A 54 -44.18 -25.08 19.14
CA VAL A 54 -44.38 -25.39 20.58
C VAL A 54 -45.79 -25.07 21.07
N ASN A 55 -46.54 -24.14 20.45
CA ASN A 55 -47.86 -23.70 20.95
C ASN A 55 -49.00 -23.74 19.90
N GLY A 56 -48.89 -24.57 18.86
CA GLY A 56 -49.75 -24.50 17.67
C GLY A 56 -50.61 -25.73 17.37
N LEU A 57 -51.09 -26.45 18.38
CA LEU A 57 -52.11 -27.49 18.23
C LEU A 57 -53.32 -27.12 19.07
N GLU A 58 -53.99 -26.02 18.72
CA GLU A 58 -55.44 -25.88 18.86
C GLU A 58 -55.91 -24.57 18.21
N SER A 59 -56.87 -24.72 17.29
CA SER A 59 -57.66 -23.66 16.65
C SER A 59 -56.98 -22.82 15.53
N GLN A 60 -57.14 -23.24 14.27
CA GLN A 60 -58.22 -22.74 13.41
C GLN A 60 -58.06 -23.25 11.97
N HIS A 61 -59.15 -23.84 11.48
CA HIS A 61 -59.35 -24.29 10.12
C HIS A 61 -59.56 -23.12 9.14
N LYS A 62 -59.13 -23.35 7.89
CA LYS A 62 -59.49 -22.70 6.61
C LYS A 62 -58.74 -21.42 6.21
N SER A 63 -57.63 -21.60 5.47
CA SER A 63 -57.53 -21.03 4.11
C SER A 63 -56.44 -21.74 3.29
N LYS A 64 -56.82 -22.19 2.08
CA LYS A 64 -55.92 -22.68 1.04
C LYS A 64 -55.20 -21.49 0.40
N LYS A 65 -53.93 -21.28 0.76
CA LYS A 65 -52.82 -20.75 -0.06
C LYS A 65 -51.59 -20.79 0.83
N GLY A 66 -50.44 -21.15 0.25
CA GLY A 66 -49.23 -21.60 0.93
C GLY A 66 -48.95 -20.87 2.24
N ILE A 67 -48.55 -21.64 3.25
CA ILE A 67 -48.12 -21.16 4.56
C ILE A 67 -47.09 -20.06 4.32
N LEU A 68 -47.56 -18.80 4.32
CA LEU A 68 -46.74 -17.63 4.53
C LEU A 68 -46.31 -17.80 5.98
N VAL A 69 -45.20 -18.51 6.18
CA VAL A 69 -44.40 -18.28 7.37
C VAL A 69 -43.90 -16.86 7.18
N SER A 70 -44.71 -15.88 7.58
CA SER A 70 -44.23 -14.52 7.83
C SER A 70 -43.37 -14.61 9.08
N ALA A 71 -42.26 -15.33 8.96
CA ALA A 71 -41.10 -15.18 9.79
C ALA A 71 -40.65 -13.75 9.49
N TYR A 72 -41.25 -12.79 10.19
CA TYR A 72 -40.71 -11.45 10.32
C TYR A 72 -39.34 -11.66 10.95
N LEU A 73 -38.33 -11.80 10.11
CA LEU A 73 -36.95 -11.83 10.55
C LEU A 73 -36.69 -10.44 11.09
N LYS A 74 -36.85 -10.32 12.41
CA LYS A 74 -36.82 -9.07 13.14
C LYS A 74 -35.54 -8.36 12.77
N LYS A 75 -35.70 -7.16 12.19
CA LYS A 75 -34.72 -6.09 11.97
C LYS A 75 -33.29 -6.53 12.31
N ILE A 76 -32.49 -6.85 11.29
CA ILE A 76 -31.04 -6.63 11.44
C ILE A 76 -30.93 -5.13 11.70
N ASN A 77 -30.73 -4.76 12.97
CA ASN A 77 -30.55 -3.38 13.36
C ASN A 77 -29.52 -2.78 12.41
N LYS A 78 -29.79 -1.57 11.93
CA LYS A 78 -28.93 -0.78 11.04
C LYS A 78 -27.48 -1.12 11.39
N SER A 79 -26.80 -1.87 10.52
CA SER A 79 -25.46 -2.34 10.84
C SER A 79 -24.64 -1.12 11.21
N GLU A 80 -23.97 -1.16 12.36
CA GLU A 80 -23.05 -0.08 12.76
C GLU A 80 -21.96 0.14 11.70
N ASP A 81 -21.77 -0.86 10.84
CA ASP A 81 -20.93 -0.80 9.67
C ASP A 81 -21.55 0.09 8.55
N PRO A 82 -20.94 1.26 8.26
CA PRO A 82 -21.41 2.15 7.19
C PRO A 82 -21.17 1.58 5.78
N GLU A 83 -20.31 0.58 5.62
CA GLU A 83 -20.02 -0.05 4.31
C GLU A 83 -21.17 -0.96 3.85
N VAL A 84 -22.06 -1.37 4.76
CA VAL A 84 -23.22 -2.20 4.43
C VAL A 84 -24.32 -1.31 3.84
N THR A 85 -24.17 -1.02 2.56
CA THR A 85 -25.17 -0.26 1.79
C THR A 85 -26.31 -1.15 1.33
N ARG A 86 -27.45 -0.56 0.99
CA ARG A 86 -28.60 -1.27 0.39
C ARG A 86 -28.22 -1.98 -0.91
N ILE A 87 -27.37 -1.36 -1.72
CA ILE A 87 -26.92 -1.90 -3.01
C ILE A 87 -26.07 -3.14 -2.77
N ALA A 88 -25.06 -3.03 -1.91
CA ALA A 88 -24.20 -4.15 -1.55
C ALA A 88 -24.98 -5.32 -0.93
N PHE A 89 -25.94 -5.02 -0.05
CA PHE A 89 -26.78 -6.04 0.56
C PHE A 89 -27.67 -6.74 -0.48
N ALA A 90 -28.22 -6.01 -1.45
CA ALA A 90 -28.98 -6.59 -2.56
C ALA A 90 -28.12 -7.52 -3.42
N VAL A 91 -26.87 -7.13 -3.71
CA VAL A 91 -25.91 -7.97 -4.44
C VAL A 91 -25.60 -9.24 -3.65
N ALA A 92 -25.43 -9.15 -2.34
CA ALA A 92 -25.20 -10.32 -1.50
C ALA A 92 -26.40 -11.28 -1.48
N LEU A 93 -27.62 -10.75 -1.38
CA LEU A 93 -28.85 -11.56 -1.46
C LEU A 93 -29.05 -12.19 -2.84
N LYS A 94 -28.75 -11.46 -3.93
CA LYS A 94 -28.76 -12.01 -5.30
C LYS A 94 -27.85 -13.23 -5.41
N ASN A 95 -26.67 -13.17 -4.79
CA ASN A 95 -25.69 -14.25 -4.79
C ASN A 95 -26.15 -15.52 -4.04
N LEU A 96 -27.19 -15.46 -3.20
CA LEU A 96 -27.80 -16.66 -2.62
C LEU A 96 -28.38 -17.59 -3.71
N TYR A 97 -28.84 -17.02 -4.83
CA TYR A 97 -29.42 -17.76 -5.95
C TYR A 97 -28.38 -18.23 -6.97
N SER A 98 -27.13 -17.75 -6.86
CA SER A 98 -26.07 -18.08 -7.82
C SER A 98 -25.31 -19.32 -7.37
N THR A 99 -24.91 -20.17 -8.33
CA THR A 99 -24.03 -21.33 -8.07
C THR A 99 -22.62 -20.85 -7.74
N GLU A 100 -22.11 -19.90 -8.52
CA GLU A 100 -20.86 -19.20 -8.26
C GLU A 100 -21.13 -17.72 -7.97
N PRO A 101 -20.48 -17.13 -6.94
CA PRO A 101 -20.71 -15.73 -6.63
C PRO A 101 -20.11 -14.77 -7.68
N GLU A 102 -20.93 -13.82 -8.14
CA GLU A 102 -20.56 -12.76 -9.06
C GLU A 102 -20.57 -11.40 -8.34
N VAL A 103 -19.44 -10.69 -8.40
CA VAL A 103 -19.23 -9.40 -7.72
C VAL A 103 -18.49 -8.47 -8.67
N GLU A 104 -19.03 -7.26 -8.85
CA GLU A 104 -18.38 -6.18 -9.60
C GLU A 104 -17.33 -5.47 -8.73
N GLU A 105 -16.25 -4.99 -9.35
CA GLU A 105 -15.10 -4.40 -8.62
C GLU A 105 -15.44 -3.10 -7.87
N GLY A 106 -16.40 -2.30 -8.38
CA GLY A 106 -16.73 -0.98 -7.82
C GLY A 106 -17.35 -1.00 -6.42
N ASP A 107 -18.14 -2.03 -6.10
CA ASP A 107 -18.90 -2.13 -4.84
C ASP A 107 -18.33 -3.19 -3.88
N ILE A 108 -17.14 -3.73 -4.18
CA ILE A 108 -16.64 -4.94 -3.54
C ILE A 108 -16.46 -4.83 -2.02
N VAL A 109 -16.07 -3.66 -1.50
CA VAL A 109 -15.92 -3.44 -0.05
C VAL A 109 -17.26 -3.54 0.66
N GLY A 110 -18.31 -2.94 0.10
CA GLY A 110 -19.66 -3.04 0.65
C GLY A 110 -20.21 -4.46 0.54
N VAL A 111 -19.96 -5.16 -0.57
CA VAL A 111 -20.41 -6.56 -0.74
C VAL A 111 -19.69 -7.48 0.25
N LEU A 112 -18.40 -7.28 0.50
CA LEU A 112 -17.66 -7.98 1.56
C LEU A 112 -18.28 -7.72 2.94
N ALA A 113 -18.62 -6.46 3.24
CA ALA A 113 -19.30 -6.07 4.48
C ALA A 113 -20.65 -6.80 4.65
N ALA A 114 -21.48 -6.80 3.60
CA ALA A 114 -22.76 -7.49 3.59
C ALA A 114 -22.58 -9.01 3.74
N ALA A 115 -21.60 -9.60 3.06
CA ALA A 115 -21.27 -11.02 3.18
C ALA A 115 -20.81 -11.39 4.60
N SER A 116 -20.11 -10.48 5.29
CA SER A 116 -19.71 -10.64 6.69
C SER A 116 -20.93 -10.63 7.61
N VAL A 117 -21.83 -9.65 7.48
CA VAL A 117 -23.08 -9.56 8.26
C VAL A 117 -23.96 -10.78 8.03
N LEU A 118 -24.08 -11.23 6.79
CA LEU A 118 -24.85 -12.42 6.43
C LEU A 118 -24.13 -13.72 6.81
N GLN A 119 -22.86 -13.68 7.23
CA GLN A 119 -22.03 -14.87 7.42
C GLN A 119 -22.15 -15.81 6.20
N PHE A 120 -21.89 -15.28 5.01
CA PHE A 120 -21.98 -15.97 3.72
C PHE A 120 -20.57 -16.30 3.20
N PRO A 121 -20.00 -17.49 3.52
CA PRO A 121 -18.57 -17.72 3.39
C PRO A 121 -18.06 -17.74 1.95
N SER A 122 -18.80 -18.34 1.02
CA SER A 122 -18.37 -18.43 -0.39
C SER A 122 -18.32 -17.06 -1.06
N LEU A 123 -19.32 -16.21 -0.82
CA LEU A 123 -19.31 -14.82 -1.30
C LEU A 123 -18.19 -14.01 -0.65
N PHE A 124 -17.99 -14.15 0.66
CA PHE A 124 -16.93 -13.46 1.39
C PHE A 124 -15.54 -13.81 0.84
N GLN A 125 -15.25 -15.10 0.63
CA GLN A 125 -13.97 -15.55 0.06
C GLN A 125 -13.79 -15.09 -1.39
N LYS A 126 -14.86 -15.09 -2.20
CA LYS A 126 -14.81 -14.56 -3.56
C LYS A 126 -14.44 -13.07 -3.57
N CYS A 127 -15.02 -12.26 -2.68
CA CYS A 127 -14.68 -10.85 -2.56
C CYS A 127 -13.20 -10.67 -2.21
N VAL A 128 -12.70 -11.40 -1.21
CA VAL A 128 -11.27 -11.34 -0.83
C VAL A 128 -10.36 -11.71 -2.01
N SER A 129 -10.70 -12.74 -2.77
CA SER A 129 -9.94 -13.15 -3.95
C SER A 129 -9.86 -12.06 -5.01
N ILE A 130 -10.99 -11.42 -5.35
CA ILE A 130 -11.02 -10.33 -6.35
C ILE A 130 -10.23 -9.13 -5.82
N MET A 131 -10.39 -8.76 -4.55
CA MET A 131 -9.66 -7.67 -3.92
C MET A 131 -8.14 -7.89 -4.00
N LYS A 132 -7.65 -9.10 -3.71
CA LYS A 132 -6.23 -9.44 -3.82
C LYS A 132 -5.68 -9.29 -5.23
N SER A 133 -6.40 -9.74 -6.25
CA SER A 133 -5.96 -9.60 -7.65
C SER A 133 -6.04 -8.17 -8.19
N GLY A 134 -6.86 -7.32 -7.57
CA GLY A 134 -7.17 -5.97 -8.04
C GLY A 134 -6.55 -4.83 -7.24
N ILE A 135 -5.54 -5.07 -6.39
CA ILE A 135 -4.90 -4.01 -5.60
C ILE A 135 -4.22 -2.98 -6.52
N CYS A 136 -4.59 -1.72 -6.37
CA CYS A 136 -4.04 -0.58 -7.11
C CYS A 136 -4.07 0.71 -6.27
N SER A 137 -3.56 1.81 -6.83
CA SER A 137 -3.52 3.11 -6.15
C SER A 137 -4.88 3.65 -5.70
N ALA A 138 -5.96 3.31 -6.41
CA ALA A 138 -7.29 3.83 -6.12
C ALA A 138 -7.95 3.13 -4.91
N ASN A 139 -7.62 1.86 -4.68
CA ASN A 139 -8.33 0.99 -3.74
C ASN A 139 -7.48 0.43 -2.59
N VAL A 140 -6.13 0.53 -2.64
CA VAL A 140 -5.24 -0.07 -1.63
C VAL A 140 -5.55 0.37 -0.20
N CYS A 141 -5.88 1.65 0.03
CA CYS A 141 -6.22 2.15 1.36
C CYS A 141 -7.56 1.57 1.86
N SER A 142 -8.59 1.57 1.02
CA SER A 142 -9.90 1.00 1.39
C SER A 142 -9.83 -0.52 1.58
N TYR A 143 -9.05 -1.21 0.76
CA TYR A 143 -8.85 -2.66 0.89
C TYR A 143 -8.09 -3.00 2.17
N TYR A 144 -7.06 -2.24 2.52
CA TYR A 144 -6.37 -2.41 3.80
C TYR A 144 -7.31 -2.16 5.00
N CYS A 145 -8.08 -1.08 4.99
CA CYS A 145 -9.04 -0.80 6.07
C CYS A 145 -10.09 -1.91 6.20
N ALA A 146 -10.63 -2.39 5.08
CA ALA A 146 -11.55 -3.53 5.06
C ALA A 146 -10.87 -4.81 5.57
N ALA A 147 -9.63 -5.07 5.16
CA ALA A 147 -8.87 -6.23 5.61
C ALA A 147 -8.66 -6.22 7.13
N CYS A 148 -8.29 -5.09 7.72
CA CYS A 148 -8.19 -4.96 9.17
C CYS A 148 -9.54 -5.17 9.86
N LYS A 149 -10.60 -4.52 9.35
CA LYS A 149 -11.95 -4.58 9.93
C LYS A 149 -12.53 -6.00 9.93
N TYR A 150 -12.40 -6.71 8.81
CA TYR A 150 -12.93 -8.07 8.65
C TYR A 150 -11.87 -9.16 8.91
N LYS A 151 -10.77 -8.81 9.57
CA LYS A 151 -9.70 -9.72 10.02
C LYS A 151 -9.12 -10.60 8.89
N GLN A 152 -8.90 -10.02 7.72
CA GLN A 152 -8.28 -10.66 6.55
C GLN A 152 -6.78 -10.33 6.48
N GLU A 153 -5.98 -11.01 7.29
CA GLU A 153 -4.54 -10.74 7.42
C GLU A 153 -3.76 -10.88 6.10
N THR A 154 -4.13 -11.84 5.27
CA THR A 154 -3.43 -12.07 4.00
C THR A 154 -3.69 -10.93 3.00
N LEU A 155 -4.91 -10.35 2.99
CA LEU A 155 -5.21 -9.17 2.17
C LEU A 155 -4.52 -7.91 2.71
N ALA A 156 -4.45 -7.75 4.04
CA ALA A 156 -3.72 -6.64 4.65
C ALA A 156 -2.23 -6.69 4.27
N THR A 157 -1.62 -7.87 4.37
CA THR A 157 -0.23 -8.12 3.94
C THR A 157 -0.02 -7.83 2.46
N ASP A 158 -0.96 -8.21 1.58
CA ASP A 158 -0.87 -7.91 0.15
C ASP A 158 -0.96 -6.41 -0.14
N CYS A 159 -1.77 -5.66 0.62
CA CYS A 159 -1.86 -4.20 0.53
C CYS A 159 -0.57 -3.51 1.02
N GLU A 160 -0.02 -3.96 2.15
CA GLU A 160 1.27 -3.51 2.66
C GLU A 160 2.38 -3.76 1.64
N ARG A 161 2.40 -4.96 1.06
CA ARG A 161 3.37 -5.36 0.05
C ARG A 161 3.29 -4.49 -1.20
N TRP A 162 2.07 -4.17 -1.64
CA TRP A 162 1.87 -3.25 -2.75
C TRP A 162 2.44 -1.86 -2.45
N LEU A 163 2.22 -1.34 -1.24
CA LEU A 163 2.74 -0.04 -0.82
C LEU A 163 4.26 -0.03 -0.67
N GLU A 164 4.87 -1.10 -0.16
CA GLU A 164 6.33 -1.22 -0.07
C GLU A 164 7.03 -1.00 -1.42
N VAL A 165 6.41 -1.44 -2.52
CA VAL A 165 7.00 -1.28 -3.86
C VAL A 165 6.56 0.02 -4.53
N ASN A 166 5.32 0.48 -4.27
CA ASN A 166 4.69 1.54 -5.05
C ASN A 166 4.53 2.88 -4.33
N LEU A 167 4.82 2.98 -3.02
CA LEU A 167 4.63 4.22 -2.23
C LEU A 167 5.30 5.42 -2.89
N VAL A 168 6.59 5.31 -3.20
CA VAL A 168 7.38 6.38 -3.83
C VAL A 168 7.19 6.45 -5.35
N PRO A 169 7.34 5.35 -6.12
CA PRO A 169 7.37 5.46 -7.58
C PRO A 169 6.00 5.69 -8.24
N GLN A 170 4.89 5.31 -7.59
CA GLN A 170 3.55 5.43 -8.17
C GLN A 170 2.58 6.21 -7.28
N PHE A 171 2.42 5.79 -6.03
CA PHE A 171 1.37 6.28 -5.13
C PHE A 171 1.60 7.74 -4.68
N SER A 172 2.86 8.17 -4.60
CA SER A 172 3.25 9.56 -4.27
C SER A 172 2.65 10.62 -5.23
N SER A 173 2.34 10.21 -6.47
CA SER A 173 1.78 11.09 -7.51
C SER A 173 0.25 11.01 -7.60
N GLN A 174 -0.39 10.25 -6.71
CA GLN A 174 -1.83 9.98 -6.74
C GLN A 174 -2.52 10.77 -5.63
N ILE A 175 -3.62 11.45 -5.96
CA ILE A 175 -4.41 12.18 -4.95
C ILE A 175 -4.92 11.27 -3.82
N HIS A 176 -5.07 9.98 -4.11
CA HIS A 176 -5.43 8.93 -3.17
C HIS A 176 -4.45 8.77 -2.00
N LEU A 177 -3.21 9.30 -2.09
CA LEU A 177 -2.26 9.36 -0.98
C LEU A 177 -2.90 9.92 0.31
N ARG A 178 -3.83 10.87 0.20
CA ARG A 178 -4.58 11.40 1.36
C ARG A 178 -5.35 10.37 2.17
N LYS A 179 -5.76 9.27 1.53
CA LYS A 179 -6.57 8.22 2.17
C LYS A 179 -5.70 7.23 2.94
N LEU A 180 -4.37 7.35 2.84
CA LEU A 180 -3.43 6.44 3.51
C LEU A 180 -3.48 6.64 5.03
N PRO A 181 -3.88 5.61 5.80
CA PRO A 181 -3.88 5.69 7.26
C PRO A 181 -2.46 5.91 7.81
N GLN A 182 -2.36 6.65 8.91
CA GLN A 182 -1.08 6.99 9.51
C GLN A 182 -0.31 5.73 9.96
N GLU A 183 -1.01 4.79 10.57
CA GLU A 183 -0.46 3.54 11.10
C GLU A 183 0.13 2.69 9.97
N LEU A 184 -0.56 2.64 8.83
CA LEU A 184 -0.10 1.93 7.63
C LEU A 184 1.12 2.61 7.03
N LEU A 185 1.12 3.94 6.90
CA LEU A 185 2.29 4.68 6.42
C LEU A 185 3.50 4.41 7.33
N GLN A 186 3.32 4.52 8.64
CA GLN A 186 4.36 4.25 9.63
C GLN A 186 4.88 2.81 9.55
N LYS A 187 4.00 1.81 9.32
CA LYS A 187 4.39 0.41 9.12
C LYS A 187 5.22 0.23 7.84
N VAL A 188 4.79 0.81 6.73
CA VAL A 188 5.51 0.74 5.44
C VAL A 188 6.86 1.44 5.51
N LEU A 189 6.95 2.63 6.13
CA LEU A 189 8.21 3.37 6.27
C LEU A 189 9.30 2.60 7.03
N ARG A 190 8.90 1.78 8.02
CA ARG A 190 9.83 0.91 8.77
C ARG A 190 10.14 -0.41 8.08
N SER A 191 9.47 -0.75 6.98
CA SER A 191 9.72 -2.00 6.28
C SER A 191 11.10 -2.00 5.62
N SER A 192 11.87 -3.06 5.84
CA SER A 192 13.15 -3.32 5.17
C SER A 192 12.99 -3.68 3.69
N ARG A 193 11.75 -3.90 3.23
CA ARG A 193 11.40 -4.17 1.82
C ARG A 193 10.95 -2.92 1.06
N LEU A 194 10.75 -1.80 1.75
CA LEU A 194 10.31 -0.55 1.14
C LEU A 194 11.33 -0.07 0.09
N PHE A 195 10.85 0.07 -1.15
CA PHE A 195 11.59 0.65 -2.25
C PHE A 195 11.51 2.18 -2.21
N THR A 196 12.66 2.83 -2.43
CA THR A 196 12.75 4.27 -2.69
C THR A 196 13.94 4.57 -3.60
N PHE A 197 13.84 5.62 -4.39
CA PHE A 197 14.97 6.16 -5.15
C PHE A 197 16.04 6.74 -4.22
N SER A 198 15.61 7.44 -3.15
CA SER A 198 16.48 7.95 -2.10
C SER A 198 15.68 8.31 -0.84
N GLU A 199 16.35 8.49 0.30
CA GLU A 199 15.68 8.94 1.53
C GLU A 199 14.98 10.30 1.37
N PHE A 200 15.50 11.16 0.49
CA PHE A 200 14.85 12.44 0.19
C PHE A 200 13.52 12.26 -0.54
N HIS A 201 13.39 11.27 -1.44
CA HIS A 201 12.11 10.96 -2.08
C HIS A 201 11.05 10.47 -1.11
N LEU A 202 11.45 9.73 -0.07
CA LEU A 202 10.54 9.37 1.02
C LEU A 202 10.12 10.59 1.82
N LEU A 203 11.06 11.47 2.19
CA LEU A 203 10.72 12.72 2.88
C LEU A 203 9.71 13.54 2.06
N LYS A 204 9.94 13.73 0.75
CA LYS A 204 8.99 14.43 -0.14
C LYS A 204 7.60 13.79 -0.13
N THR A 205 7.54 12.46 -0.21
CA THR A 205 6.28 11.71 -0.20
C THR A 205 5.53 11.89 1.12
N THR A 206 6.25 11.80 2.24
CA THR A 206 5.67 11.98 3.58
C THR A 206 5.22 13.42 3.84
N LEU A 207 5.99 14.42 3.38
CA LEU A 207 5.59 15.83 3.44
C LEU A 207 4.32 16.09 2.60
N CYS A 208 4.24 15.50 1.40
CA CYS A 208 3.05 15.57 0.56
C CYS A 208 1.83 14.93 1.25
N TRP A 209 1.99 13.75 1.85
CA TRP A 209 0.95 13.12 2.64
C TRP A 209 0.46 14.03 3.77
N THR A 210 1.36 14.59 4.58
CA THR A 210 1.02 15.51 5.68
C THR A 210 0.29 16.77 5.17
N TYR A 211 0.75 17.34 4.05
CA TYR A 211 0.09 18.47 3.41
C TYR A 211 -1.36 18.13 3.01
N LEU A 212 -1.57 16.95 2.41
CA LEU A 212 -2.90 16.50 2.00
C LEU A 212 -3.83 16.24 3.20
N GLN A 213 -3.29 15.78 4.34
CA GLN A 213 -4.07 15.66 5.59
C GLN A 213 -4.56 17.02 6.09
N ARG A 214 -3.71 18.06 6.00
CA ARG A 214 -4.04 19.43 6.44
C ARG A 214 -4.97 20.17 5.47
N ASN A 215 -4.96 19.77 4.20
CA ASN A 215 -5.68 20.46 3.12
C ASN A 215 -6.69 19.53 2.43
N PRO A 216 -7.75 19.08 3.12
CA PRO A 216 -8.67 18.06 2.58
C PRO A 216 -9.43 18.53 1.34
N LYS A 217 -9.56 19.85 1.12
CA LYS A 217 -10.26 20.44 -0.03
C LYS A 217 -9.46 20.35 -1.33
N VAL A 218 -8.14 20.14 -1.27
CA VAL A 218 -7.30 20.00 -2.47
C VAL A 218 -7.78 18.78 -3.26
N GLN A 219 -7.82 18.84 -4.59
CA GLN A 219 -8.26 17.72 -5.43
C GLN A 219 -7.17 17.22 -6.38
N ILE A 220 -6.06 17.94 -6.47
CA ILE A 220 -4.95 17.65 -7.38
C ILE A 220 -3.67 17.47 -6.54
N ILE A 221 -2.78 16.59 -6.98
CA ILE A 221 -1.50 16.38 -6.29
C ILE A 221 -0.66 17.67 -6.37
N PRO A 222 -0.20 18.24 -5.24
CA PRO A 222 0.60 19.45 -5.26
C PRO A 222 2.03 19.16 -5.73
N SER A 223 2.65 20.13 -6.39
CA SER A 223 4.09 20.05 -6.69
C SER A 223 4.92 20.19 -5.40
N HIS A 224 6.15 19.68 -5.43
CA HIS A 224 7.08 19.79 -4.29
C HIS A 224 7.29 21.25 -3.85
N GLN A 225 7.38 22.18 -4.81
CA GLN A 225 7.56 23.61 -4.51
C GLN A 225 6.38 24.21 -3.75
N ILE A 226 5.14 23.84 -4.10
CA ILE A 226 3.94 24.28 -3.39
C ILE A 226 3.98 23.80 -1.93
N ILE A 227 4.39 22.55 -1.71
CA ILE A 227 4.53 21.98 -0.36
C ILE A 227 5.58 22.75 0.45
N LEU A 228 6.75 23.02 -0.14
CA LEU A 228 7.80 23.80 0.52
C LEU A 228 7.30 25.20 0.88
N MET A 229 6.68 25.92 -0.08
CA MET A 229 6.14 27.25 0.16
C MET A 229 5.09 27.26 1.27
N TYR A 230 4.18 26.28 1.28
CA TYR A 230 3.17 26.14 2.32
C TYR A 230 3.81 26.04 3.70
N PHE A 231 4.71 25.06 3.91
CA PHE A 231 5.32 24.85 5.23
C PHE A 231 6.25 26.00 5.63
N SER A 232 7.03 26.57 4.69
CA SER A 232 7.90 27.73 4.96
C SER A 232 7.12 29.01 5.30
N SER A 233 5.88 29.15 4.83
CA SER A 233 5.02 30.31 5.13
C SER A 233 4.40 30.26 6.54
N LEU A 234 4.46 29.12 7.21
CA LEU A 234 3.88 28.97 8.54
C LEU A 234 4.64 29.81 9.59
N PRO A 235 3.97 30.27 10.67
CA PRO A 235 4.62 31.05 11.73
C PRO A 235 5.89 30.38 12.28
N LYS A 236 7.00 31.12 12.31
CA LYS A 236 8.34 30.64 12.71
C LYS A 236 8.58 30.63 14.23
N ARG A 237 7.52 30.62 15.04
CA ARG A 237 7.63 30.54 16.52
C ARG A 237 8.15 29.17 16.96
N CYS A 238 7.74 28.12 16.26
CA CYS A 238 8.22 26.75 16.39
C CYS A 238 8.06 26.02 15.04
N SER A 239 8.77 24.90 14.87
CA SER A 239 8.63 24.06 13.69
C SER A 239 7.24 23.41 13.62
N PHE A 240 6.84 22.95 12.43
CA PHE A 240 5.54 22.29 12.27
C PHE A 240 5.36 21.10 13.22
N LEU A 241 6.36 20.22 13.37
CA LEU A 241 6.27 19.02 14.20
C LEU A 241 6.28 19.31 15.72
N GLU A 242 6.74 20.47 16.16
CA GLU A 242 6.74 20.87 17.58
C GLU A 242 5.38 21.40 18.06
N ARG A 243 4.44 21.63 17.14
CA ARG A 243 3.10 22.12 17.48
C ARG A 243 2.30 21.00 18.15
N GLU A 244 1.62 21.33 19.25
CA GLU A 244 0.81 20.37 20.02
C GLU A 244 -0.18 19.59 19.15
N ALA A 245 -0.90 20.26 18.25
CA ALA A 245 -1.87 19.64 17.35
C ALA A 245 -1.24 18.67 16.31
N GLU A 246 0.07 18.76 16.09
CA GLU A 246 0.80 18.06 15.01
C GLU A 246 1.71 16.95 15.55
N GLN A 247 1.76 16.74 16.87
CA GLN A 247 2.59 15.72 17.50
C GLN A 247 2.30 14.29 16.99
N LYS A 248 1.07 14.03 16.54
CA LYS A 248 0.70 12.75 15.92
C LYS A 248 1.59 12.38 14.73
N TYR A 249 2.18 13.36 14.03
CA TYR A 249 3.04 13.11 12.88
C TYR A 249 4.48 12.77 13.26
N ILE A 250 4.91 13.03 14.50
CA ILE A 250 6.30 12.81 14.94
C ILE A 250 6.74 11.36 14.68
N THR A 251 5.91 10.37 15.02
CA THR A 251 6.25 8.94 14.87
C THR A 251 6.43 8.52 13.41
N VAL A 252 5.74 9.19 12.48
CA VAL A 252 5.88 8.98 11.04
C VAL A 252 7.25 9.47 10.58
N PHE A 253 7.63 10.70 10.95
CA PHE A 253 8.92 11.27 10.52
C PHE A 253 10.12 10.65 11.23
N GLN A 254 9.96 10.14 12.46
CA GLN A 254 10.97 9.31 13.13
C GLN A 254 11.20 7.97 12.43
N SER A 255 10.27 7.51 11.60
CA SER A 255 10.44 6.28 10.81
C SER A 255 11.29 6.51 9.56
N LEU A 256 11.63 7.77 9.24
CA LEU A 256 12.49 8.13 8.11
C LEU A 256 13.96 8.12 8.52
N ARG A 257 14.83 7.74 7.57
CA ARG A 257 16.29 7.75 7.75
C ARG A 257 16.83 9.09 7.29
N LEU A 258 16.52 10.15 8.05
CA LEU A 258 16.85 11.52 7.67
C LEU A 258 18.37 11.73 7.52
N HIS A 259 19.18 10.96 8.24
CA HIS A 259 20.64 10.94 8.10
C HIS A 259 21.13 10.39 6.74
N GLY A 260 20.26 9.76 5.95
CA GLY A 260 20.57 9.33 4.59
C GLY A 260 20.41 10.44 3.54
N ILE A 261 20.01 11.65 3.93
CA ILE A 261 19.90 12.80 3.03
C ILE A 261 21.25 13.54 3.00
N THR A 262 22.15 13.10 2.13
CA THR A 262 23.54 13.60 2.07
C THR A 262 23.77 14.77 1.10
N SER A 263 22.82 15.04 0.21
CA SER A 263 22.94 16.11 -0.80
C SER A 263 22.79 17.50 -0.16
N SER A 264 23.75 18.39 -0.41
CA SER A 264 23.72 19.78 0.07
C SER A 264 22.47 20.54 -0.39
N LYS A 265 22.03 20.32 -1.64
CA LYS A 265 20.78 20.92 -2.16
C LYS A 265 19.56 20.47 -1.37
N HIS A 266 19.49 19.18 -1.02
CA HIS A 266 18.38 18.65 -0.24
C HIS A 266 18.43 19.13 1.22
N LEU A 267 19.61 19.20 1.83
CA LEU A 267 19.78 19.74 3.18
C LEU A 267 19.37 21.22 3.26
N GLU A 268 19.61 22.00 2.22
CA GLU A 268 19.10 23.38 2.12
C GLU A 268 17.57 23.43 2.11
N ASP A 269 16.89 22.52 1.40
CA ASP A 269 15.43 22.42 1.44
C ASP A 269 14.94 22.08 2.87
N LEU A 270 15.61 21.14 3.56
CA LEU A 270 15.30 20.78 4.96
C LEU A 270 15.50 21.96 5.93
N ARG A 271 16.48 22.82 5.68
CA ARG A 271 16.73 24.01 6.51
C ARG A 271 15.71 25.11 6.26
N ARG A 272 15.26 25.27 5.01
CA ARG A 272 14.30 26.32 4.61
C ARG A 272 12.86 25.98 4.98
N ILE A 273 12.52 24.70 5.03
CA ILE A 273 11.19 24.25 5.39
C ILE A 273 11.00 24.40 6.91
N ASN A 274 9.99 25.16 7.34
CA ASN A 274 9.64 25.31 8.76
C ASN A 274 8.87 24.07 9.26
N PHE A 275 9.50 22.89 9.15
CA PHE A 275 8.84 21.60 9.36
C PHE A 275 9.46 20.77 10.49
N LEU A 276 10.76 20.50 10.40
CA LEU A 276 11.48 19.65 11.36
C LEU A 276 11.93 20.45 12.58
N PRO A 277 11.94 19.85 13.78
CA PRO A 277 12.51 20.49 14.97
C PRO A 277 13.99 20.83 14.77
N LEU A 278 14.42 21.97 15.30
CA LEU A 278 15.83 22.39 15.20
C LEU A 278 16.81 21.33 15.77
N PRO A 279 16.54 20.67 16.91
CA PRO A 279 17.44 19.61 17.41
C PRO A 279 17.66 18.46 16.43
N TRP A 280 16.65 18.11 15.61
CA TRP A 280 16.79 17.06 14.61
C TRP A 280 17.70 17.51 13.47
N LEU A 281 17.52 18.74 12.97
CA LEU A 281 18.38 19.30 11.93
C LEU A 281 19.82 19.40 12.41
N THR A 282 20.04 19.89 13.64
CA THR A 282 21.37 19.95 14.25
C THR A 282 21.99 18.56 14.38
N GLN A 283 21.23 17.55 14.79
CA GLN A 283 21.73 16.17 14.88
C GLN A 283 22.12 15.60 13.50
N ILE A 284 21.30 15.83 12.47
CA ILE A 284 21.58 15.40 11.10
C ILE A 284 22.88 16.03 10.61
N LEU A 285 23.01 17.35 10.74
CA LEU A 285 24.20 18.09 10.30
C LEU A 285 25.46 17.70 11.10
N SER A 286 25.34 17.53 12.41
CA SER A 286 26.43 17.05 13.27
C SER A 286 26.90 15.66 12.86
N ASN A 287 25.96 14.73 12.61
CA ASN A 287 26.29 13.39 12.14
C ASN A 287 27.03 13.42 10.80
N HIS A 288 26.63 14.27 9.87
CA HIS A 288 27.31 14.43 8.59
C HIS A 288 28.71 15.01 8.76
N TYR A 289 28.88 16.03 9.60
CA TYR A 289 30.18 16.62 9.91
C TYR A 289 31.13 15.57 10.50
N HIS A 290 30.68 14.83 11.52
CA HIS A 290 31.47 13.76 12.11
C HIS A 290 31.79 12.64 11.12
N ALA A 291 30.87 12.26 10.24
CA ALA A 291 31.14 11.26 9.23
C ALA A 291 32.23 11.74 8.25
N LEU A 292 32.21 13.02 7.84
CA LEU A 292 33.24 13.60 6.98
C LEU A 292 34.61 13.64 7.66
N GLU A 293 34.67 14.10 8.92
CA GLU A 293 35.91 14.14 9.71
C GLU A 293 36.50 12.73 9.94
N ASN A 294 35.63 11.73 10.14
CA ASN A 294 36.03 10.33 10.30
C ASN A 294 36.23 9.60 8.95
N GLY A 295 36.50 10.32 7.86
CA GLY A 295 36.84 9.73 6.56
C GLY A 295 35.70 8.97 5.87
N GLY A 296 34.46 9.30 6.21
CA GLY A 296 33.21 8.75 5.68
C GLY A 296 32.48 7.77 6.60
N ASP A 297 33.01 7.49 7.79
CA ASP A 297 32.44 6.49 8.71
C ASP A 297 31.20 7.02 9.44
N MET A 298 30.07 6.36 9.24
CA MET A 298 28.80 6.71 9.89
C MET A 298 28.77 6.21 11.34
N ILE A 299 28.39 7.10 12.27
CA ILE A 299 28.52 6.91 13.74
C ILE A 299 27.68 5.73 14.30
N PHE A 300 26.58 5.34 13.67
CA PHE A 300 25.57 4.45 14.28
C PHE A 300 25.32 3.15 13.49
N GLN A 301 26.34 2.33 13.28
CA GLN A 301 26.20 1.08 12.49
C GLN A 301 25.73 -0.16 13.29
N THR A 302 24.94 -0.02 14.36
CA THR A 302 24.49 -1.18 15.13
C THR A 302 23.37 -1.96 14.45
N ASP A 303 22.44 -1.26 13.77
CA ASP A 303 21.33 -1.88 13.03
C ASP A 303 21.35 -1.47 11.56
N PHE A 304 21.90 -2.35 10.71
CA PHE A 304 21.95 -2.16 9.26
C PHE A 304 20.56 -1.90 8.67
N SER A 305 19.53 -2.60 9.15
CA SER A 305 18.20 -2.54 8.57
C SER A 305 17.56 -1.16 8.74
N MET A 306 17.92 -0.41 9.78
CA MET A 306 17.37 0.91 10.09
C MET A 306 18.31 2.06 9.71
N GLN A 307 19.62 1.80 9.61
CA GLN A 307 20.63 2.85 9.45
C GLN A 307 21.25 2.89 8.05
N ALA A 308 21.09 1.85 7.24
CA ALA A 308 21.56 1.87 5.86
C ALA A 308 20.87 2.96 5.04
N VAL A 309 21.65 3.65 4.20
CA VAL A 309 21.14 4.64 3.24
C VAL A 309 20.67 3.91 1.99
N ARG A 310 19.42 4.13 1.59
CA ARG A 310 18.82 3.43 0.44
C ARG A 310 18.88 4.27 -0.82
N PHE A 311 19.23 3.59 -1.91
CA PHE A 311 19.18 4.08 -3.28
C PHE A 311 18.55 2.99 -4.14
N GLY A 312 17.74 3.37 -5.12
CA GLY A 312 16.93 2.40 -5.86
C GLY A 312 16.76 2.78 -7.32
N LEU A 313 16.83 1.78 -8.19
CA LEU A 313 16.53 1.89 -9.60
C LEU A 313 15.17 1.23 -9.90
N LEU A 314 14.30 1.94 -10.60
CA LEU A 314 13.07 1.37 -11.14
C LEU A 314 13.28 1.04 -12.61
N LEU A 315 13.28 -0.26 -12.94
CA LEU A 315 13.50 -0.71 -14.30
C LEU A 315 12.18 -0.74 -15.07
N LYS A 316 12.13 0.02 -16.17
CA LYS A 316 11.11 -0.13 -17.20
C LYS A 316 11.68 -1.00 -18.34
N GLN A 317 10.82 -1.52 -19.23
CA GLN A 317 11.24 -2.49 -20.26
C GLN A 317 12.43 -2.03 -21.13
N GLU A 318 12.57 -0.71 -21.28
CA GLU A 318 13.68 -0.04 -21.94
C GLU A 318 14.19 1.09 -21.04
N PRO A 319 15.50 1.43 -21.07
CA PRO A 319 16.60 0.85 -21.85
C PRO A 319 17.21 -0.46 -21.31
N ARG A 320 18.11 -1.09 -22.08
CA ARG A 320 18.79 -2.38 -21.74
C ARG A 320 19.74 -2.29 -20.53
N TYR A 321 20.12 -1.09 -20.11
CA TYR A 321 20.88 -0.89 -18.87
C TYR A 321 20.38 0.38 -18.20
N HIS A 322 20.38 0.38 -16.87
CA HIS A 322 20.07 1.53 -16.05
C HIS A 322 21.22 1.73 -15.07
N GLU A 323 21.63 2.98 -14.90
CA GLU A 323 22.69 3.33 -13.98
C GLU A 323 22.39 4.64 -13.24
N GLU A 324 22.85 4.71 -12.00
CA GLU A 324 22.80 5.93 -11.19
C GLU A 324 24.09 6.02 -10.37
N ILE A 325 24.72 7.19 -10.41
CA ILE A 325 25.89 7.48 -9.57
C ILE A 325 25.42 8.17 -8.30
N ILE A 326 25.76 7.55 -7.17
CA ILE A 326 25.49 8.05 -5.83
C ILE A 326 26.79 8.54 -5.18
N SER A 327 26.67 9.60 -4.37
CA SER A 327 27.78 10.18 -3.60
C SER A 327 27.50 10.05 -2.11
N ILE A 328 28.42 9.43 -1.38
CA ILE A 328 28.35 9.24 0.06
C ILE A 328 29.70 9.65 0.66
N TYR A 329 29.72 10.77 1.39
CA TYR A 329 30.90 11.29 2.09
C TYR A 329 32.19 11.30 1.24
N GLY A 330 32.05 11.69 -0.03
CA GLY A 330 33.13 11.82 -0.99
C GLY A 330 33.61 10.55 -1.67
N PHE A 331 32.90 9.44 -1.47
CA PHE A 331 33.01 8.25 -2.29
C PHE A 331 31.87 8.20 -3.30
N PHE A 332 32.21 7.86 -4.54
CA PHE A 332 31.25 7.71 -5.64
C PHE A 332 31.03 6.23 -5.94
N PHE A 333 29.77 5.84 -5.99
CA PHE A 333 29.36 4.49 -6.36
C PHE A 333 28.34 4.57 -7.47
N GLU A 334 28.47 3.67 -8.42
CA GLU A 334 27.55 3.49 -9.53
C GLU A 334 26.74 2.23 -9.26
N ILE A 335 25.43 2.39 -9.19
CA ILE A 335 24.48 1.28 -9.10
C ILE A 335 24.10 0.92 -10.54
N LYS A 336 24.33 -0.33 -10.95
CA LYS A 336 23.97 -0.79 -12.28
C LYS A 336 22.93 -1.89 -12.25
N ALA A 337 22.02 -1.79 -13.21
CA ALA A 337 21.19 -2.90 -13.66
C ALA A 337 21.44 -3.13 -15.16
N ILE A 338 21.83 -4.34 -15.53
CA ILE A 338 22.11 -4.72 -16.91
C ILE A 338 21.15 -5.83 -17.32
N ARG A 339 20.43 -5.63 -18.40
CA ARG A 339 19.60 -6.66 -19.02
C ARG A 339 20.48 -7.57 -19.88
N HIS A 340 20.51 -8.84 -19.55
CA HIS A 340 21.11 -9.89 -20.36
C HIS A 340 20.02 -10.52 -21.22
N GLU A 341 20.09 -10.26 -22.53
CA GLU A 341 19.13 -10.78 -23.52
C GLU A 341 17.66 -10.56 -23.09
N ALA A 342 16.76 -11.49 -23.43
CA ALA A 342 15.37 -11.47 -22.99
C ALA A 342 15.13 -12.20 -21.65
N SER A 343 16.17 -12.72 -21.00
CA SER A 343 16.03 -13.75 -19.95
C SER A 343 16.37 -13.31 -18.53
N ALA A 344 17.23 -12.31 -18.33
CA ALA A 344 17.64 -11.90 -16.97
C ALA A 344 18.10 -10.45 -16.85
N TYR A 345 18.05 -9.93 -15.63
CA TYR A 345 18.79 -8.74 -15.20
C TYR A 345 19.95 -9.14 -14.28
N SER A 346 21.05 -8.39 -14.32
CA SER A 346 22.12 -8.46 -13.34
C SER A 346 22.30 -7.14 -12.63
N PHE A 347 22.43 -7.19 -11.31
CA PHE A 347 22.56 -6.01 -10.46
C PHE A 347 23.89 -6.03 -9.72
N TYR A 348 24.55 -4.88 -9.65
CA TYR A 348 25.77 -4.71 -8.86
C TYR A 348 26.03 -3.24 -8.55
N ILE A 349 26.91 -3.01 -7.57
CA ILE A 349 27.45 -1.71 -7.21
C ILE A 349 28.92 -1.68 -7.63
N GLN A 350 29.37 -0.56 -8.19
CA GLN A 350 30.75 -0.37 -8.60
C GLN A 350 31.28 0.97 -8.06
N ARG A 351 32.46 0.99 -7.48
CA ARG A 351 33.12 2.22 -7.06
C ARG A 351 33.72 2.95 -8.26
N VAL A 352 33.52 4.27 -8.29
CA VAL A 352 33.94 5.17 -9.38
C VAL A 352 34.99 6.15 -8.86
N LYS A 353 35.96 6.50 -9.70
CA LYS A 353 36.98 7.52 -9.39
C LYS A 353 36.37 8.92 -9.48
N HIS A 354 36.83 9.85 -8.65
CA HIS A 354 36.37 11.24 -8.70
C HIS A 354 36.76 11.97 -10.01
N THR A 355 37.75 11.45 -10.74
CA THR A 355 38.18 11.96 -12.06
C THR A 355 37.45 11.27 -13.21
N ASP A 356 36.48 10.39 -12.94
CA ASP A 356 35.77 9.66 -13.99
C ASP A 356 34.90 10.62 -14.82
N PRO A 357 35.00 10.62 -16.16
CA PRO A 357 34.18 11.47 -17.02
C PRO A 357 32.67 11.24 -16.88
N ALA A 358 32.24 10.07 -16.40
CA ALA A 358 30.83 9.77 -16.16
C ALA A 358 30.24 10.57 -14.99
N LEU A 359 31.09 11.12 -14.10
CA LEU A 359 30.62 12.03 -13.06
C LEU A 359 30.17 13.34 -13.71
N SER A 360 28.89 13.68 -13.52
CA SER A 360 28.41 14.99 -13.94
C SER A 360 29.25 16.08 -13.28
N PHE A 361 29.57 17.14 -14.02
CA PHE A 361 30.31 18.32 -13.52
C PHE A 361 29.74 18.83 -12.19
N LEU A 362 28.41 18.83 -12.05
CA LEU A 362 27.69 19.24 -10.85
C LEU A 362 27.91 18.31 -9.65
N THR A 363 28.11 17.01 -9.88
CA THR A 363 28.41 16.03 -8.84
C THR A 363 29.86 16.15 -8.38
N ALA A 364 30.79 16.45 -9.30
CA ALA A 364 32.22 16.52 -9.02
C ALA A 364 32.66 17.83 -8.31
N GLU A 365 32.14 19.00 -8.71
CA GLU A 365 32.61 20.28 -8.14
C GLU A 365 32.08 20.59 -6.72
N ARG A 366 30.88 20.12 -6.38
CA ARG A 366 30.19 20.52 -5.15
C ARG A 366 30.10 19.43 -4.10
N SER A 367 30.54 18.22 -4.42
CA SER A 367 30.61 17.13 -3.45
C SER A 367 31.97 17.13 -2.77
N PRO A 368 32.05 16.71 -1.49
CA PRO A 368 33.33 16.31 -0.93
C PRO A 368 33.96 15.22 -1.82
N VAL A 369 35.28 15.14 -1.84
CA VAL A 369 36.01 14.09 -2.58
C VAL A 369 36.98 13.42 -1.62
N SER A 370 36.86 12.10 -1.50
CA SER A 370 37.82 11.28 -0.76
C SER A 370 38.93 10.80 -1.69
N LEU A 371 40.18 11.02 -1.29
CA LEU A 371 41.38 10.56 -2.02
C LEU A 371 41.82 9.15 -1.61
N ARG A 372 41.11 8.50 -0.67
CA ARG A 372 41.46 7.15 -0.22
C ARG A 372 41.34 6.15 -1.37
N GLN A 373 42.30 5.26 -1.52
CA GLN A 373 42.31 4.27 -2.61
C GLN A 373 41.29 3.16 -2.43
N GLU A 374 40.90 2.87 -1.19
CA GLU A 374 39.95 1.82 -0.83
C GLU A 374 38.91 2.32 0.18
N ARG A 375 37.74 1.66 0.19
CA ARG A 375 36.67 1.93 1.15
C ARG A 375 35.99 0.62 1.52
N GLU A 376 36.02 0.26 2.80
CA GLU A 376 35.19 -0.84 3.30
C GLU A 376 33.73 -0.38 3.39
N VAL A 377 32.83 -1.19 2.84
CA VAL A 377 31.40 -0.91 2.78
C VAL A 377 30.64 -2.16 3.19
N LYS A 378 29.73 -2.00 4.16
CA LYS A 378 28.67 -2.96 4.44
C LYS A 378 27.47 -2.62 3.55
N TYR A 379 27.02 -3.56 2.73
CA TYR A 379 25.95 -3.35 1.76
C TYR A 379 25.03 -4.56 1.65
N GLU A 380 23.87 -4.33 1.04
CA GLU A 380 22.91 -5.34 0.63
C GLU A 380 22.26 -4.85 -0.67
N ILE A 381 22.24 -5.67 -1.72
CA ILE A 381 21.52 -5.37 -2.95
C ILE A 381 20.23 -6.19 -2.91
N LYS A 382 19.08 -5.53 -3.09
CA LYS A 382 17.78 -6.19 -3.19
C LYS A 382 17.13 -5.90 -4.53
N ALA A 383 16.64 -6.94 -5.19
CA ALA A 383 15.82 -6.83 -6.37
C ALA A 383 14.44 -7.44 -6.11
N GLN A 384 13.40 -6.73 -6.51
CA GLN A 384 12.02 -7.13 -6.31
C GLN A 384 11.31 -7.12 -7.66
N CYS A 385 10.68 -8.23 -8.03
CA CYS A 385 9.93 -8.33 -9.27
C CYS A 385 8.64 -9.12 -9.07
N LEU A 386 7.64 -8.83 -9.91
CA LEU A 386 6.42 -9.61 -9.98
C LEU A 386 6.62 -10.70 -11.03
N MET A 387 6.53 -11.97 -10.64
CA MET A 387 6.63 -13.13 -11.54
C MET A 387 5.41 -14.02 -11.33
N ASP A 388 4.67 -14.31 -12.39
CA ASP A 388 3.47 -15.18 -12.36
C ASP A 388 2.44 -14.73 -11.30
N GLY A 389 2.26 -13.41 -11.17
CA GLY A 389 1.35 -12.80 -10.19
C GLY A 389 1.84 -12.83 -8.74
N LYS A 390 3.06 -13.30 -8.47
CA LYS A 390 3.65 -13.34 -7.12
C LYS A 390 4.90 -12.47 -7.05
N TRP A 391 5.03 -11.70 -5.97
CA TRP A 391 6.25 -10.96 -5.68
C TRP A 391 7.37 -11.92 -5.31
N ARG A 392 8.53 -11.77 -5.96
CA ARG A 392 9.77 -12.43 -5.60
C ARG A 392 10.82 -11.41 -5.20
N GLU A 393 11.64 -11.77 -4.23
CA GLU A 393 12.76 -10.98 -3.72
C GLU A 393 14.06 -11.77 -3.93
N PHE A 394 15.09 -11.06 -4.39
CA PHE A 394 16.44 -11.58 -4.56
C PHE A 394 17.38 -10.65 -3.79
N SER A 395 18.30 -11.21 -3.00
CA SER A 395 19.24 -10.43 -2.18
C SER A 395 20.65 -11.02 -2.24
N THR A 396 21.67 -10.19 -2.03
CA THR A 396 23.05 -10.63 -1.74
C THR A 396 23.22 -11.07 -0.28
N ASP A 397 22.20 -10.90 0.56
CA ASP A 397 22.33 -10.75 2.00
C ASP A 397 23.25 -9.56 2.37
N GLN A 398 23.50 -9.40 3.67
CA GLN A 398 24.41 -8.37 4.17
C GLN A 398 25.86 -8.81 3.95
N LEU A 399 26.59 -8.07 3.11
CA LEU A 399 28.00 -8.33 2.82
C LEU A 399 28.85 -7.15 3.25
N THR A 400 30.10 -7.43 3.61
CA THR A 400 31.13 -6.42 3.84
C THR A 400 32.24 -6.62 2.81
N GLN A 401 32.59 -5.55 2.08
CA GLN A 401 33.60 -5.60 1.04
C GLN A 401 34.44 -4.33 1.05
N LYS A 402 35.75 -4.48 0.79
CA LYS A 402 36.64 -3.37 0.44
C LYS A 402 36.50 -3.04 -1.05
N PHE A 403 35.94 -1.88 -1.35
CA PHE A 403 35.83 -1.34 -2.68
C PHE A 403 37.07 -0.53 -3.06
N GLY A 404 37.84 -0.99 -4.04
CA GLY A 404 38.92 -0.24 -4.68
C GLY A 404 38.43 0.57 -5.89
N VAL A 405 39.35 1.22 -6.60
CA VAL A 405 39.05 1.98 -7.84
C VAL A 405 39.42 1.24 -9.13
N THR A 406 40.01 0.06 -9.01
CA THR A 406 40.41 -0.81 -10.13
C THR A 406 39.84 -2.22 -9.94
N LYS A 407 39.76 -2.98 -11.03
CA LYS A 407 39.39 -4.40 -10.95
C LYS A 407 40.45 -5.18 -10.16
N PRO A 408 40.06 -6.26 -9.45
CA PRO A 408 38.69 -6.77 -9.30
C PRO A 408 37.91 -6.10 -8.15
N SER A 409 38.57 -5.36 -7.24
CA SER A 409 37.98 -4.87 -6.00
C SER A 409 36.97 -3.73 -6.17
N CYS A 410 36.88 -3.12 -7.35
CA CYS A 410 35.93 -2.03 -7.60
C CYS A 410 34.47 -2.44 -7.70
N LYS A 411 34.15 -3.74 -7.84
CA LYS A 411 32.79 -4.23 -8.14
C LYS A 411 32.28 -5.17 -7.06
N SER A 412 30.99 -5.06 -6.70
CA SER A 412 30.31 -5.93 -5.75
C SER A 412 30.05 -7.34 -6.31
N GLN A 413 29.55 -8.23 -5.46
CA GLN A 413 28.87 -9.44 -5.93
C GLN A 413 27.71 -9.07 -6.87
N VAL A 414 27.53 -9.86 -7.92
CA VAL A 414 26.45 -9.67 -8.91
C VAL A 414 25.25 -10.52 -8.51
N ILE A 415 24.06 -9.93 -8.51
CA ILE A 415 22.80 -10.66 -8.36
C ILE A 415 22.16 -10.86 -9.74
N PRO A 416 22.01 -12.12 -10.21
CA PRO A 416 21.17 -12.42 -11.36
C PRO A 416 19.70 -12.53 -10.94
N VAL A 417 18.80 -11.93 -11.72
CA VAL A 417 17.35 -11.99 -11.53
C VAL A 417 16.70 -12.44 -12.84
N PRO A 418 16.00 -13.58 -12.87
CA PRO A 418 15.32 -14.04 -14.07
C PRO A 418 14.13 -13.15 -14.42
N ILE A 419 13.88 -12.96 -15.72
CA ILE A 419 12.69 -12.28 -16.25
C ILE A 419 11.68 -13.37 -16.61
N SER A 420 10.44 -13.27 -16.11
CA SER A 420 9.36 -14.12 -16.62
C SER A 420 8.90 -13.59 -17.97
N SER A 421 8.89 -14.44 -19.00
CA SER A 421 8.43 -14.11 -20.36
C SER A 421 6.92 -13.84 -20.45
N SER A 422 6.17 -13.95 -19.35
CA SER A 422 4.70 -13.88 -19.32
C SER A 422 4.11 -12.51 -18.93
N LEU A 423 4.91 -11.44 -18.83
CA LEU A 423 4.41 -10.09 -18.50
C LEU A 423 4.27 -9.18 -19.73
N PHE A 424 3.53 -9.65 -20.74
CA PHE A 424 2.81 -8.75 -21.65
C PHE A 424 1.53 -8.28 -20.94
N LYS A 425 1.65 -7.27 -20.10
CA LYS A 425 0.53 -6.37 -19.79
C LYS A 425 1.03 -4.94 -19.95
N GLN A 426 0.68 -4.34 -21.09
CA GLN A 426 0.55 -2.89 -21.22
C GLN A 426 -0.21 -2.37 -19.99
N LEU A 427 0.44 -1.56 -19.17
CA LEU A 427 -0.29 -0.59 -18.37
C LEU A 427 -0.65 0.58 -19.31
N PRO A 428 -1.86 1.14 -19.18
CA PRO A 428 -2.42 2.04 -20.18
C PRO A 428 -1.55 3.28 -20.35
N HIS A 429 -1.47 3.72 -21.61
CA HIS A 429 -1.05 5.06 -22.00
C HIS A 429 -1.55 6.09 -20.97
N ILE A 430 -0.62 6.83 -20.39
CA ILE A 430 -0.92 8.12 -19.78
C ILE A 430 -0.30 9.14 -20.73
N ASP A 431 -1.17 9.69 -21.57
CA ASP A 431 -0.85 10.85 -22.40
C ASP A 431 -0.57 12.06 -21.50
N TYR A 432 0.48 12.80 -21.85
CA TYR A 432 0.33 14.23 -22.12
C TYR A 432 0.82 14.49 -23.54
#